data_AF-A0A395R1K5-F1
#
_entry.id   AF-A0A395R1K5-F1
#
_cell.length_a   1.000
_cell.length_b   1.000
_cell.length_c   1.000
_cell.angle_alpha   90.00
_cell.angle_beta   90.00
_cell.angle_gamma   90.00
#
_symmetry.space_group_name_H-M   'P 1'
#
loop_
_entity.id
_entity.type
_entity.pdbx_description
1 polymer ?
#
loop_
_entity_poly.entity_id
_entity_poly.type
_entity_poly.pdbx_seq_one_letter_code
_entity_poly.pdbx_strand_id
1 'polypeptide(L)' 'MTPRGSQPSPCVRKCCLDGEVCLGCGRLLSEIIEWAGACDRRQRDIIEAAARRQALRRRS' A
#
# COMPACT_ATOMS: atom_id res chain seq x y z
N MET A 1 -0.78 -12.67 -20.16
CA MET A 1 -0.44 -11.34 -19.59
C MET A 1 -1.55 -10.97 -18.62
N THR A 2 -1.28 -10.91 -17.32
CA THR A 2 -2.30 -10.52 -16.33
C THR A 2 -2.59 -9.02 -16.51
N PRO A 3 -3.86 -8.60 -16.61
CA PRO A 3 -4.18 -7.18 -16.73
C PRO A 3 -3.69 -6.42 -15.50
N ARG A 4 -3.04 -5.27 -15.73
CA ARG A 4 -2.69 -4.33 -14.67
C ARG A 4 -3.98 -3.81 -14.02
N GLY A 5 -3.97 -3.67 -12.71
CA GLY A 5 -5.09 -3.12 -11.98
C GLY A 5 -5.19 -1.60 -12.11
N SER A 6 -6.40 -1.08 -11.90
CA SER A 6 -6.76 0.35 -11.93
C SER A 6 -7.34 0.84 -10.60
N GLN A 7 -7.06 0.14 -9.49
CA GLN A 7 -7.52 0.57 -8.17
C GLN A 7 -6.85 1.90 -7.76
N PRO A 8 -7.55 2.74 -6.99
CA PRO A 8 -6.97 3.99 -6.49
C PRO A 8 -5.81 3.70 -5.53
N SER A 9 -4.69 4.40 -5.71
CA SER A 9 -3.54 4.26 -4.82
C SER A 9 -3.86 4.81 -3.42
N PRO A 10 -3.56 4.08 -2.33
CA PRO A 10 -3.77 4.56 -0.96
C PRO A 10 -2.69 5.57 -0.51
N CYS A 11 -1.89 6.11 -1.44
CA CYS A 11 -0.83 7.05 -1.14
C CYS A 11 -1.38 8.43 -0.74
N VAL A 12 -1.08 8.87 0.47
CA VAL A 12 -1.47 10.19 1.01
C VAL A 12 -0.45 11.30 0.73
N ARG A 13 0.52 11.05 -0.15
CA ARG A 13 1.64 11.97 -0.50
C ARG A 13 2.48 12.48 0.69
N LYS A 14 2.42 11.80 1.83
CA LYS A 14 3.30 11.99 2.99
C LYS A 14 4.14 10.72 3.18
N CYS A 15 5.14 10.53 2.32
CA CYS A 15 5.98 9.34 2.39
C CYS A 15 7.05 9.51 3.46
N CYS A 16 7.05 8.63 4.46
CA CYS A 16 8.11 8.49 5.43
C CYS A 16 8.21 7.00 5.73
N LEU A 17 9.35 6.37 5.45
CA LEU A 17 9.54 4.93 5.67
C LEU A 17 10.16 4.71 7.05
N ASP A 18 9.61 3.76 7.78
CA ASP A 18 10.17 3.24 9.03
C ASP A 18 10.43 1.75 8.81
N GLY A 19 11.71 1.41 8.61
CA GLY A 19 12.12 0.14 8.02
C GLY A 19 11.48 -0.04 6.64
N GLU A 20 10.63 -1.06 6.51
CA GLU A 20 9.95 -1.37 5.25
C GLU A 20 8.53 -0.79 5.16
N VAL A 21 8.02 -0.14 6.20
CA VAL A 21 6.62 0.33 6.24
C VAL A 21 6.54 1.84 6.07
N CYS A 22 5.71 2.30 5.13
CA CYS A 22 5.41 3.72 4.96
C CYS A 22 4.46 4.20 6.07
N LEU A 23 4.90 5.15 6.88
CA LEU A 23 4.16 5.77 7.98
C LEU A 23 2.91 6.52 7.50
N GLY A 24 2.94 7.10 6.31
CA GLY A 24 1.82 7.87 5.77
C GLY A 24 0.66 7.00 5.31
N CYS A 25 0.94 6.07 4.40
CA CYS A 25 -0.09 5.24 3.76
C CYS A 25 -0.17 3.81 4.29
N GLY A 26 0.76 3.37 5.14
CA GLY A 26 0.77 2.02 5.72
C GLY A 26 1.24 0.91 4.79
N ARG A 27 1.68 1.23 3.56
CA ARG A 27 2.17 0.26 2.57
C ARG A 27 3.58 -0.22 2.91
N LEU A 28 3.95 -1.42 2.48
CA LEU A 28 5.35 -1.87 2.48
C LEU A 28 6.11 -1.29 1.30
N LEU A 29 7.44 -1.23 1.41
CA LEU A 29 8.33 -0.87 0.33
C LEU A 29 8.16 -1.82 -0.87
N SER A 30 8.08 -3.13 -0.62
CA SER A 30 7.79 -4.14 -1.66
C SER A 30 6.45 -3.89 -2.36
N GLU A 31 5.42 -3.49 -1.60
CA GLU A 31 4.09 -3.18 -2.14
C GLU A 31 4.06 -1.87 -2.94
N ILE A 32 4.95 -0.92 -2.63
CA ILE A 32 5.12 0.32 -3.39
C ILE A 32 5.77 0.00 -4.74
N ILE A 33 6.81 -0.85 -4.74
CA ILE A 33 7.52 -1.28 -5.94
C ILE A 33 6.61 -2.11 -6.85
N GLU A 34 5.86 -3.07 -6.30
CA GLU A 34 5.01 -3.97 -7.11
C GLU A 34 3.74 -3.28 -7.67
N TRP A 35 3.32 -2.14 -7.11
CA TRP A 35 2.02 -1.52 -7.37
C TRP A 35 1.69 -1.31 -8.85
N ALA A 36 2.66 -0.80 -9.62
CA ALA A 36 2.47 -0.48 -11.03
C ALA A 36 2.25 -1.74 -11.88
N GLY A 37 2.73 -2.91 -11.43
CA GLY A 37 2.56 -4.21 -12.07
C GLY A 37 1.44 -5.07 -11.48
N ALA A 38 0.89 -4.69 -10.32
CA ALA A 38 -0.13 -5.44 -9.62
C ALA A 38 -1.46 -5.46 -10.39
N CYS A 39 -2.15 -6.60 -10.37
CA CYS A 39 -3.52 -6.73 -10.88
C CYS A 39 -4.52 -6.11 -9.90
N ASP A 40 -5.77 -5.92 -10.33
CA ASP A 40 -6.82 -5.32 -9.46
C ASP A 40 -6.98 -6.04 -8.13
N ARG A 41 -6.97 -7.39 -8.14
CA ARG A 41 -7.06 -8.19 -6.93
C ARG A 41 -5.89 -7.89 -5.98
N ARG A 42 -4.66 -7.92 -6.49
CA ARG A 42 -3.45 -7.63 -5.70
C ARG A 42 -3.45 -6.20 -5.18
N GLN A 43 -3.89 -5.23 -6.00
CA GLN A 43 -4.01 -3.84 -5.57
C GLN A 43 -5.01 -3.68 -4.42
N ARG A 44 -6.16 -4.36 -4.45
CA ARG A 44 -7.13 -4.39 -3.34
C ARG A 44 -6.51 -4.98 -2.08
N ASP A 45 -5.83 -6.12 -2.19
CA ASP A 45 -5.16 -6.76 -1.05
C ASP A 45 -4.16 -5.81 -0.38
N ILE A 46 -3.37 -5.07 -1.19
CA ILE A 46 -2.41 -4.07 -0.71
C ILE A 46 -3.13 -2.91 0.00
N ILE A 47 -4.22 -2.39 -0.58
CA ILE A 47 -5.00 -1.30 0.01
C ILE A 47 -5.50 -1.70 1.40
N GLU A 48 -6.13 -2.88 1.51
CA GLU A 48 -6.66 -3.36 2.78
C GLU A 48 -5.57 -3.61 3.82
N ALA A 49 -4.46 -4.25 3.43
CA ALA A 49 -3.34 -4.51 4.32
C ALA A 49 -2.70 -3.20 4.81
N ALA A 50 -2.54 -2.21 3.93
CA ALA A 50 -2.01 -0.90 4.26
C ALA A 50 -2.94 -0.14 5.23
N ALA A 51 -4.26 -0.19 4.99
CA ALA A 51 -5.25 0.39 5.89
C ALA A 51 -5.22 -0.26 7.29
N ARG A 52 -5.12 -1.60 7.36
CA ARG A 52 -4.98 -2.32 8.64
C ARG A 52 -3.73 -1.89 9.40
N ARG A 53 -2.57 -1.84 8.74
CA ARG A 53 -1.31 -1.36 9.36
C ARG A 53 -1.43 0.08 9.84
N GLN A 54 -2.04 0.96 9.05
CA GLN A 54 -2.24 2.35 9.45
C GLN A 54 -3.16 2.46 10.68
N ALA A 55 -4.24 1.70 10.72
CA ALA A 55 -5.17 1.68 11.86
C ALA A 55 -4.51 1.18 13.15
N LEU A 56 -3.68 0.13 13.06
CA LEU A 56 -2.90 -0.37 14.20
C LEU A 56 -1.94 0.69 14.74
N ARG A 57 -1.27 1.44 13.86
CA ARG A 57 -0.31 2.50 14.26
C ARG A 57 -1.00 3.73 14.85
N ARG A 58 -2.18 4.12 14.34
CA ARG A 58 -2.96 5.25 14.89
C ARG A 58 -3.52 5.01 16.28
N ARG A 59 -3.54 3.76 16.74
CA ARG A 59 -4.03 3.36 18.06
C ARG A 59 -2.93 3.31 19.14
N SER A 60 -1.67 3.56 18.78
CA SER A 60 -0.54 3.72 19.70
C SER A 60 -0.14 5.18 19.80
#